data_AF-A0AAV3SN84-F1
#
_entry.id   AF-A0AAV3SN84-F1
#
_cell.length_a   1.000
_cell.length_b   1.000
_cell.length_c   1.000
_cell.angle_alpha   90.00
_cell.angle_beta   90.00
_cell.angle_gamma   90.00
#
_symmetry.space_group_name_H-M   'P 1'
#
loop_
_entity.id
_entity.type
_entity.pdbx_description
1 polymer ?
#
loop_
_entity_poly.entity_id
_entity_poly.type
_entity_poly.pdbx_seq_one_letter_code
_entity_poly.pdbx_strand_id
1 'polypeptide(L)' 'MLDEIFDVLIGEVAKLVPDVVWGAVFLITGALTAMIGVAMVLETTTLDGSVRLGGVLTAVGVLLTAGVLVAWYR' A
#
# COMPACT_ATOMS: atom_id res chain seq x y z
N MET A 1 -5.46 -19.74 17.16
CA MET A 1 -4.95 -18.96 18.32
C MET A 1 -4.24 -17.69 17.90
N LEU A 2 -3.23 -17.72 17.00
CA LEU A 2 -2.64 -16.48 16.45
C LEU A 2 -3.65 -15.64 15.66
N ASP A 3 -4.47 -16.29 14.84
CA ASP A 3 -5.48 -15.63 13.99
C ASP A 3 -6.47 -14.78 14.82
N GLU A 4 -6.96 -15.34 15.93
CA GLU A 4 -7.91 -14.69 16.85
C GLU A 4 -7.28 -13.52 17.62
N ILE A 5 -5.98 -13.59 17.95
CA ILE A 5 -5.24 -12.47 18.55
C ILE A 5 -5.08 -11.33 17.54
N PHE A 6 -4.77 -11.64 16.28
CA PHE A 6 -4.66 -10.63 15.23
C PHE A 6 -6.00 -9.98 14.94
N ASP A 7 -7.09 -10.75 14.92
CA ASP A 7 -8.43 -10.23 14.62
C ASP A 7 -8.93 -9.26 15.71
N VAL A 8 -8.71 -9.61 16.99
CA VAL A 8 -9.02 -8.72 18.12
C VAL A 8 -8.15 -7.46 18.09
N LEU A 9 -6.85 -7.60 17.85
CA LEU A 9 -5.92 -6.47 17.82
C LEU A 9 -6.24 -5.51 16.67
N ILE A 10 -6.46 -6.03 15.47
CA ILE A 10 -6.81 -5.24 14.28
C ILE A 10 -8.18 -4.60 14.45
N GLY A 11 -9.17 -5.33 14.99
CA GLY A 11 -10.50 -4.80 15.26
C GLY A 11 -10.51 -3.65 16.26
N GLU A 12 -9.72 -3.74 17.33
CA GLU A 12 -9.60 -2.64 18.31
C GLU A 12 -8.82 -1.43 17.75
N VAL A 13 -7.77 -1.65 16.96
CA VAL A 13 -7.04 -0.55 16.29
C VAL A 13 -7.93 0.12 15.23
N ALA A 14 -8.72 -0.66 14.48
CA ALA A 14 -9.65 -0.14 13.48
C ALA A 14 -10.77 0.72 14.11
N LYS A 15 -11.22 0.40 15.33
CA LYS A 15 -12.17 1.27 16.07
C LYS A 15 -11.55 2.60 16.51
N LEU A 16 -10.23 2.63 16.74
CA LEU A 16 -9.53 3.81 17.22
C LEU A 16 -9.16 4.77 16.09
N VAL A 17 -8.88 4.25 14.90
CA VAL A 17 -8.39 5.02 13.75
C VAL A 17 -9.50 5.18 12.71
N PRO A 18 -9.95 6.42 12.41
CA PRO A 18 -11.00 6.65 11.42
C PRO A 18 -10.67 6.06 10.05
N ASP A 19 -11.68 5.55 9.33
CA ASP A 19 -11.52 4.97 7.98
C ASP A 19 -10.81 5.90 6.99
N VAL A 20 -11.00 7.22 7.14
CA VAL A 20 -10.31 8.23 6.34
C VAL A 20 -8.80 8.22 6.58
N VAL A 21 -8.36 7.99 7.83
CA VAL A 21 -6.94 7.91 8.18
C VAL A 21 -6.33 6.64 7.59
N TRP A 22 -7.04 5.51 7.65
CA TRP A 22 -6.61 4.28 6.98
C TRP A 22 -6.47 4.47 5.47
N GLY A 23 -7.48 5.05 4.82
CA GLY A 23 -7.39 5.33 3.38
C GLY A 23 -6.22 6.27 3.04
N ALA A 24 -5.95 7.29 3.87
CA ALA A 24 -4.78 8.15 3.67
C ALA A 24 -3.45 7.39 3.80
N VAL A 25 -3.32 6.49 4.79
CA VAL A 25 -2.13 5.63 4.95
C VAL A 25 -1.93 4.74 3.74
N PHE A 26 -3.00 4.10 3.26
CA PHE A 26 -2.96 3.25 2.06
C PHE A 26 -2.64 4.03 0.79
N LEU A 27 -3.17 5.25 0.64
CA LEU A 27 -2.84 6.14 -0.48
C LEU A 27 -1.36 6.54 -0.48
N ILE A 28 -0.84 6.99 0.65
CA ILE A 28 0.57 7.40 0.77
C ILE A 28 1.48 6.19 0.51
N THR A 29 1.18 5.05 1.12
CA THR A 29 1.96 3.82 0.94
C THR A 29 1.90 3.34 -0.50
N GLY A 30 0.72 3.35 -1.12
CA GLY A 30 0.52 2.98 -2.52
C GLY A 30 1.29 3.89 -3.47
N ALA A 31 1.21 5.21 -3.26
CA ALA A 31 1.94 6.20 -4.06
C ALA A 31 3.46 6.02 -3.93
N LEU A 32 3.99 5.86 -2.72
CA LEU A 32 5.42 5.62 -2.50
C LEU A 32 5.88 4.31 -3.15
N THR A 33 5.11 3.25 -2.99
CA THR A 33 5.41 1.94 -3.58
C THR A 33 5.42 2.01 -5.11
N ALA A 34 4.45 2.70 -5.69
CA ALA A 34 4.38 2.91 -7.13
C ALA A 34 5.59 3.72 -7.64
N MET A 35 5.94 4.82 -6.95
CA MET A 35 7.09 5.65 -7.31
C MET A 35 8.40 4.87 -7.25
N ILE A 36 8.63 4.09 -6.20
CA ILE A 36 9.83 3.24 -6.08
C ILE A 36 9.86 2.21 -7.20
N GLY A 37 8.73 1.55 -7.48
CA GLY A 37 8.63 0.58 -8.56
C GLY A 37 8.96 1.19 -9.93
N VAL A 38 8.40 2.35 -10.23
CA VAL A 38 8.66 3.09 -11.48
C VAL A 38 10.14 3.47 -11.57
N ALA A 39 10.69 4.01 -10.48
CA ALA A 39 12.08 4.41 -10.47
C ALA A 39 13.02 3.20 -10.64
N MET A 40 12.67 2.01 -10.13
CA MET A 40 13.43 0.78 -10.37
C MET A 40 13.33 0.31 -11.83
N VAL A 41 12.14 0.39 -12.43
CA VAL A 41 11.96 0.05 -13.86
C VAL A 41 12.75 1.00 -14.77
N LEU A 42 12.84 2.27 -14.39
CA LEU A 42 13.60 3.29 -15.12
C LEU A 42 15.09 3.33 -14.73
N GLU A 43 15.54 2.44 -13.85
CA GLU A 43 16.93 2.38 -13.35
C GLU A 43 17.44 3.70 -12.73
N THR A 44 16.54 4.49 -12.14
CA THR A 44 16.86 5.78 -11.50
C THR A 44 17.03 5.69 -9.98
N THR A 45 16.85 4.50 -9.38
CA THR A 45 17.05 4.29 -7.95
C THR A 45 18.47 3.83 -7.63
N THR A 46 18.94 4.14 -6.42
CA THR A 46 20.17 3.58 -5.85
C THR A 46 19.99 2.18 -5.25
N LEU A 47 18.78 1.59 -5.34
CA LEU A 47 18.51 0.24 -4.87
C LEU A 47 18.91 -0.76 -5.97
N ASP A 48 19.63 -1.81 -5.59
CA ASP A 48 20.00 -2.92 -6.47
C ASP A 48 18.79 -3.85 -6.70
N GLY A 49 17.77 -3.30 -7.37
CA GLY A 49 16.49 -3.95 -7.64
C GLY A 49 16.37 -4.43 -9.08
N SER A 50 15.75 -5.59 -9.30
CA SER A 50 15.43 -6.07 -10.65
C SER A 50 14.24 -5.30 -11.25
N VAL A 51 14.27 -5.05 -12.56
CA VAL A 51 13.14 -4.49 -13.35
C VAL A 51 11.83 -5.24 -13.09
N ARG A 52 11.88 -6.57 -12.91
CA ARG A 52 10.68 -7.38 -12.60
C ARG A 52 10.08 -6.98 -11.24
N LEU A 53 10.92 -6.79 -10.23
CA LEU A 53 10.49 -6.36 -8.91
C LEU A 53 9.95 -4.93 -8.95
N GLY A 54 10.59 -4.05 -9.72
CA GLY A 54 10.09 -2.69 -9.99
C GLY A 54 8.67 -2.71 -10.57
N GLY A 55 8.43 -3.52 -11.60
CA GLY A 55 7.10 -3.66 -12.21
C GLY A 55 6.03 -4.19 -11.24
N VAL A 56 6.39 -5.17 -10.39
CA VAL A 56 5.48 -5.67 -9.34
C VAL A 56 5.15 -4.58 -8.33
N LEU A 57 6.14 -3.81 -7.86
CA LEU A 57 5.92 -2.70 -6.93
C LEU A 57 5.03 -1.62 -7.56
N THR A 58 5.23 -1.29 -8.84
CA THR A 58 4.35 -0.36 -9.56
C THR A 58 2.91 -0.86 -9.58
N ALA A 59 2.68 -2.13 -9.95
CA ALA A 59 1.34 -2.70 -10.01
C ALA A 59 0.67 -2.72 -8.62
N VAL A 60 1.39 -3.15 -7.58
CA VAL A 60 0.87 -3.18 -6.21
C VAL A 60 0.55 -1.77 -5.72
N GLY A 61 1.45 -0.81 -5.93
CA GLY A 61 1.22 0.58 -5.53
C GLY A 61 -0.02 1.17 -6.20
N VAL A 62 -0.20 0.93 -7.50
CA VAL A 62 -1.40 1.35 -8.25
C VAL A 62 -2.66 0.70 -7.68
N LEU A 63 -2.66 -0.60 -7.40
CA LEU A 63 -3.81 -1.30 -6.85
C LEU A 63 -4.22 -0.79 -5.46
N LEU A 64 -3.25 -0.51 -4.58
CA LEU A 64 -3.52 0.09 -3.27
C LEU A 64 -4.15 1.47 -3.42
N THR A 65 -3.61 2.30 -4.32
CA THR A 65 -4.10 3.65 -4.55
C THR A 65 -5.52 3.63 -5.14
N ALA A 66 -5.73 2.82 -6.18
CA ALA A 66 -7.02 2.66 -6.83
C ALA A 66 -8.08 2.07 -5.89
N GLY A 67 -7.70 1.10 -5.05
CA GLY A 67 -8.59 0.48 -4.07
C GLY A 67 -9.17 1.49 -3.09
N VAL A 68 -8.33 2.39 -2.54
CA VAL A 68 -8.81 3.47 -1.65
C VAL A 68 -9.72 4.43 -2.39
N LEU A 69 -9.34 4.86 -3.59
CA LEU A 69 -10.17 5.77 -4.38
C LEU A 69 -11.55 5.17 -4.64
N VAL A 70 -11.61 3.90 -5.06
CA VAL A 70 -12.89 3.19 -5.27
C VAL A 70 -13.69 3.09 -3.97
N ALA A 71 -13.05 2.83 -2.84
CA ALA A 71 -13.73 2.74 -1.55
C ALA A 71 -14.32 4.09 -1.09
N TRP A 72 -13.65 5.21 -1.36
CA TRP A 72 -14.12 6.54 -0.98
C TRP A 72 -15.17 7.14 -1.92
N TYR A 73 -15.20 6.71 -3.18
CA TYR A 73 -16.19 7.16 -4.16
C TYR A 73 -17.54 6.46 -4.04
N ARG A 74 -17.66 5.43 -3.21
CA ARG A 74 -18.83 4.57 -3.08
C ARG A 74 -19.70 4.98 -1.89
#